data_AF-A0A4Q3R7Z3-F1
#
_entry.id   AF-A0A4Q3R7Z3-F1
#
_cell.length_a   1.000
_cell.length_b   1.000
_cell.length_c   1.000
_cell.angle_alpha   90.00
_cell.angle_beta   90.00
_cell.angle_gamma   90.00
#
_symmetry.space_group_name_H-M   'P 1'
#
loop_
_entity.id
_entity.type
_entity.pdbx_description
1 polymer ?
#
loop_
_entity_poly.entity_id
_entity_poly.type
_entity_poly.pdbx_seq_one_letter_code
_entity_poly.pdbx_strand_id
1 'polypeptide(L)' 'IITHAMACAKITSNRMVVLVEGKIRAIGTYEELEKSEDPVIQSFFL' A
#
# COMPACT_ATOMS: atom_id res chain seq x y z
N ILE A 1 -7.74 7.15 -5.58
CA ILE A 1 -6.60 7.35 -6.50
C ILE A 1 -5.99 5.98 -6.77
N ILE A 2 -5.71 5.62 -8.03
CA ILE A 2 -4.96 4.41 -8.37
C ILE A 2 -3.57 4.86 -8.83
N THR A 3 -2.54 4.51 -8.07
CA THR A 3 -1.17 4.94 -8.34
C THR A 3 -0.18 3.92 -7.81
N HIS A 4 0.99 3.84 -8.45
CA HIS A 4 2.16 3.11 -7.94
C HIS A 4 3.12 4.02 -7.17
N ALA A 5 2.98 5.35 -7.30
CA ALA A 5 3.84 6.31 -6.63
C ALA A 5 3.46 6.44 -5.16
N MET A 6 4.23 5.80 -4.26
CA MET A 6 3.96 5.80 -2.82
C MET A 6 4.02 7.19 -2.18
N ALA A 7 4.84 8.10 -2.69
CA ALA A 7 4.85 9.50 -2.23
C ALA A 7 3.49 10.19 -2.44
N CYS A 8 2.82 9.94 -3.57
CA CYS A 8 1.48 10.45 -3.83
C CYS A 8 0.45 9.76 -2.91
N ALA A 9 0.56 8.44 -2.74
CA ALA A 9 -0.31 7.68 -1.85
C ALA A 9 -0.21 8.19 -0.40
N LYS A 10 0.99 8.46 0.11
CA LYS A 10 1.24 8.97 1.46
C LYS A 10 0.55 10.31 1.74
N ILE A 11 0.59 11.23 0.78
CA ILE A 11 0.07 12.59 0.97
C ILE A 11 -1.46 12.63 0.82
N THR A 12 -2.00 11.81 -0.08
CA THR A 12 -3.38 11.97 -0.56
C THR A 12 -4.36 10.91 -0.07
N SER A 13 -3.88 9.78 0.48
CA SER A 13 -4.75 8.67 0.86
C SER A 13 -5.13 8.70 2.34
N ASN A 14 -6.41 8.49 2.63
CA ASN A 14 -6.89 8.17 3.98
C ASN A 14 -6.97 6.65 4.20
N ARG A 15 -7.06 5.87 3.11
CA ARG A 15 -7.12 4.42 3.10
C ARG A 15 -6.55 3.92 1.79
N MET A 16 -5.79 2.83 1.87
CA MET A 16 -5.10 2.18 0.78
C MET A 16 -5.57 0.73 0.67
N VAL A 17 -5.58 0.25 -0.58
CA VAL A 17 -5.85 -1.15 -0.92
C VAL A 17 -4.73 -1.60 -1.83
N VAL A 18 -3.99 -2.63 -1.42
CA VAL A 18 -2.91 -3.21 -2.21
C VAL A 18 -3.48 -4.38 -3.00
N LEU A 19 -3.42 -4.27 -4.33
CA LEU A 19 -3.84 -5.29 -5.27
C LEU A 19 -2.62 -6.03 -5.79
N VAL A 20 -2.62 -7.35 -5.65
CA VAL A 20 -1.57 -8.25 -6.14
C VAL A 20 -2.25 -9.40 -6.86
N GLU A 21 -1.86 -9.67 -8.11
CA GLU A 21 -2.42 -10.76 -8.94
C GLU A 21 -3.96 -10.74 -9.03
N GLY A 22 -4.54 -9.55 -9.14
CA GLY A 22 -6.00 -9.38 -9.23
C GLY A 22 -6.75 -9.64 -7.92
N LYS A 23 -6.05 -9.85 -6.80
CA LYS A 23 -6.62 -10.04 -5.48
C LYS A 23 -6.24 -8.90 -4.54
N ILE A 24 -7.12 -8.59 -3.61
CA ILE A 24 -6.80 -7.66 -2.53
C ILE A 24 -5.87 -8.39 -1.55
N ARG A 25 -4.63 -7.93 -1.45
CA ARG A 25 -3.63 -8.48 -0.53
C ARG A 25 -3.69 -7.79 0.83
N ALA A 26 -3.94 -6.48 0.83
CA ALA A 26 -3.91 -5.65 2.03
C ALA A 26 -4.89 -4.48 1.95
N ILE A 27 -5.38 -4.06 3.11
CA ILE A 27 -6.18 -2.86 3.26
C ILE A 27 -5.77 -2.18 4.56
N GLY A 28 -5.49 -0.88 4.52
CA GLY A 28 -5.08 -0.13 5.71
C GLY A 28 -4.75 1.33 5.39
N THR A 29 -4.24 2.04 6.38
CA THR A 29 -3.59 3.35 6.20
C THR A 29 -2.18 3.19 5.64
N TYR A 30 -1.56 4.29 5.21
CA TYR A 30 -0.18 4.25 4.72
C TYR A 30 0.77 3.70 5.80
N GLU A 31 0.64 4.20 7.03
CA GLU A 31 1.50 3.83 8.16
C GLU A 31 1.33 2.37 8.59
N GLU A 32 0.11 1.83 8.51
CA GLU A 32 -0.15 0.41 8.78
C GLU A 32 0.48 -0.49 7.73
N LEU A 33 0.39 -0.11 6.45
CA LEU A 33 0.95 -0.89 5.35
C LEU A 33 2.47 -0.80 5.30
N GLU A 34 3.07 0.35 5.61
CA GLU A 34 4.51 0.54 5.72
C GLU A 34 5.13 -0.33 6.83
N LYS A 35 4.38 -0.58 7.91
CA LYS A 35 4.78 -1.45 9.03
C LYS A 35 4.35 -2.91 8.84
N SER A 36 3.78 -3.26 7.70
CA SER A 36 3.33 -4.63 7.44
C SER A 36 4.50 -5.62 7.48
N GLU A 37 4.29 -6.81 8.03
CA GLU A 37 5.26 -7.92 8.00
C GLU A 37 5.21 -8.72 6.69
N ASP A 38 4.28 -8.40 5.79
CA ASP A 38 4.15 -9.07 4.50
C ASP A 38 5.25 -8.62 3.54
N PRO A 39 6.14 -9.53 3.08
CA PRO A 39 7.25 -9.18 2.19
C PRO A 39 6.78 -8.53 0.89
N VAL A 40 5.60 -8.92 0.40
CA VAL A 40 5.05 -8.36 -0.84
C VAL A 40 4.63 -6.92 -0.63
N ILE A 41 3.99 -6.60 0.50
CA ILE A 41 3.59 -5.23 0.83
C ILE A 41 4.84 -4.37 1.06
N GLN A 42 5.81 -4.87 1.85
CA GLN A 42 7.06 -4.16 2.11
C GLN A 42 7.81 -3.83 0.82
N SER A 43 7.72 -4.68 -0.21
CA SER A 43 8.38 -4.41 -1.49
C SER A 43 7.89 -3.14 -2.21
N PHE A 44 6.69 -2.64 -1.89
CA PHE A 44 6.19 -1.36 -2.40
C PHE A 44 6.77 -0.14 -1.67
N PHE A 45 7.34 -0.31 -0.48
CA PHE A 45 7.88 0.76 0.37
C PHE A 45 9.43 0.81 0.40
N LEU A 46 10.10 -0.13 -0.26
CA LEU A 46 11.56 -0.14 -0.48
C LEU A 46 12.01 0.96 -1.45
#